data_AF-A0A9E6R5L4-F1
#
_entry.id   AF-A0A9E6R5L4-F1
#
_cell.length_a   1.000
_cell.length_b   1.000
_cell.length_c   1.000
_cell.angle_alpha   90.00
_cell.angle_beta   90.00
_cell.angle_gamma   90.00
#
_symmetry.space_group_name_H-M   'P 1'
#
loop_
_entity.id
_entity.type
_entity.pdbx_description
1 polymer ?
#
loop_
_entity_poly.entity_id
_entity_poly.type
_entity_poly.pdbx_seq_one_letter_code
_entity_poly.pdbx_strand_id
1 'polypeptide(L)'
;MPDALFTLTDLAETVAKSFKASEDQQRLFHRQAKNLLNQRLIEATTTKGGRRDSLLDLREAAKARIQLAVIDAGLDATTLRAIDSFWDRAAEASLGLPIINGCYPPRALDACLRDAADRKAPAWDFVIIILRGLETGERTIMAAFERADQPERPEEDPMSGRGPHADGVEVAEGNIGDDGNLRWRTREALQTIATIRLPATALVRPLLEA
;
A
#
# COMPACT_ATOMS: atom_id res chain seq x y z
N MET A 1 12.71 13.32 -12.62
CA MET A 1 11.74 14.31 -12.11
C MET A 1 12.50 15.24 -11.18
N PRO A 2 12.19 16.54 -11.09
CA PRO A 2 12.87 17.44 -10.16
C PRO A 2 12.66 16.96 -8.71
N ASP A 3 13.66 17.16 -7.85
CA ASP A 3 13.64 16.82 -6.42
C ASP A 3 12.71 17.77 -5.64
N ALA A 4 11.40 17.68 -5.89
CA ALA A 4 10.39 18.40 -5.14
C ALA A 4 10.35 17.88 -3.70
N LEU A 5 10.44 18.81 -2.74
CA LEU A 5 10.32 18.53 -1.32
C LEU A 5 9.03 19.14 -0.78
N PHE A 6 8.27 18.35 -0.05
CA PHE A 6 6.95 18.69 0.48
C PHE A 6 7.02 18.80 2.01
N THR A 7 6.45 19.87 2.56
CA THR A 7 6.21 19.96 4.01
C THR A 7 4.94 19.19 4.39
N LEU A 8 4.76 18.91 5.68
CA LEU A 8 3.49 18.36 6.19
C LEU A 8 2.30 19.30 5.94
N THR A 9 2.54 20.61 5.89
CA THR A 9 1.53 21.61 5.57
C THR A 9 1.10 21.50 4.10
N ASP A 10 2.06 21.41 3.18
CA ASP A 10 1.78 21.23 1.74
C ASP A 10 0.99 19.95 1.49
N LEU A 11 1.34 18.87 2.19
CA LEU A 11 0.58 17.62 2.16
C LEU A 11 -0.86 17.80 2.64
N ALA A 12 -1.06 18.40 3.81
CA ALA A 12 -2.39 18.61 4.35
C ALA A 12 -3.25 19.48 3.43
N GLU A 13 -2.67 20.55 2.86
CA GLU A 13 -3.34 21.42 1.91
C GLU A 13 -3.73 20.71 0.61
N THR A 14 -2.78 19.99 0.01
CA THR A 14 -3.04 19.26 -1.24
C THR A 14 -4.07 18.16 -1.02
N VAL A 15 -4.08 17.50 0.15
CA VAL A 15 -5.09 16.48 0.50
C VAL A 15 -6.44 17.16 0.69
N ALA A 16 -6.52 18.20 1.52
CA ALA A 16 -7.76 18.93 1.77
C ALA A 16 -8.40 19.46 0.47
N LYS A 17 -7.59 20.03 -0.45
CA LYS A 17 -8.07 20.46 -1.78
C LYS A 17 -8.64 19.31 -2.60
N SER A 18 -8.01 18.13 -2.58
CA SER A 18 -8.46 16.95 -3.32
C SER A 18 -9.81 16.44 -2.82
N PHE A 19 -10.04 16.50 -1.51
CA PHE A 19 -11.28 16.06 -0.86
C PHE A 19 -12.33 17.17 -0.71
N LYS A 20 -12.07 18.40 -1.18
CA LYS A 20 -12.88 19.60 -0.91
C LYS A 20 -13.17 19.76 0.59
N ALA A 21 -12.17 19.48 1.41
CA ALA A 21 -12.27 19.41 2.86
C ALA A 21 -12.27 20.82 3.49
N SER A 22 -12.90 20.95 4.66
CA SER A 22 -12.89 22.20 5.44
C SER A 22 -11.51 22.51 6.05
N GLU A 23 -11.32 23.73 6.54
CA GLU A 23 -10.09 24.11 7.27
C GLU A 23 -9.84 23.22 8.50
N ASP A 24 -10.89 22.80 9.19
CA ASP A 24 -10.78 21.89 10.34
C ASP A 24 -10.33 20.49 9.93
N GLN A 25 -10.80 20.00 8.77
CA GLN A 25 -10.32 18.74 8.20
C GLN A 25 -8.87 18.86 7.71
N GLN A 26 -8.48 20.00 7.15
CA GLN A 26 -7.08 20.24 6.80
C GLN A 26 -6.16 20.18 8.04
N ARG A 27 -6.57 20.80 9.17
CA ARG A 27 -5.84 20.70 10.45
C ARG A 27 -5.78 19.26 10.95
N LEU A 28 -6.85 18.50 10.77
CA LEU A 28 -6.89 17.06 11.10
C LEU A 28 -5.86 16.29 10.26
N PHE A 29 -5.84 16.48 8.93
CA PHE A 29 -4.87 15.83 8.05
C PHE A 29 -3.43 16.19 8.41
N HIS A 30 -3.16 17.45 8.74
CA HIS A 30 -1.83 17.87 9.20
C HIS A 30 -1.41 17.14 10.49
N ARG A 31 -2.33 17.02 11.46
CA ARG A 31 -2.09 16.28 12.70
C ARG A 31 -1.86 14.78 12.44
N GLN A 32 -2.64 14.19 11.54
CA GLN A 32 -2.49 12.79 11.16
C GLN A 32 -1.15 12.56 10.45
N ALA A 33 -0.76 13.41 9.51
CA ALA A 33 0.54 13.32 8.82
C ALA A 33 1.71 13.42 9.81
N LYS A 34 1.62 14.32 10.80
CA LYS A 34 2.58 14.41 11.89
C LYS A 34 2.63 13.13 12.73
N ASN A 35 1.49 12.50 12.99
CA ASN A 35 1.44 11.22 13.72
C ASN A 35 2.07 10.08 12.91
N LEU A 36 1.87 10.03 11.59
CA LEU A 36 2.53 9.06 10.71
C LEU A 36 4.06 9.18 10.80
N LEU A 37 4.58 10.42 10.75
CA LEU A 37 6.01 10.70 10.88
C LEU A 37 6.55 10.27 12.25
N ASN A 38 5.85 10.60 13.34
CA ASN A 38 6.27 10.23 14.70
C ASN A 38 6.28 8.71 14.92
N GLN A 39 5.38 7.97 14.25
CA GLN A 39 5.31 6.52 14.29
C GLN A 39 6.28 5.85 13.31
N ARG A 40 7.05 6.63 12.55
CA ARG A 40 7.95 6.15 11.48
C ARG A 40 7.25 5.32 10.41
N LEU A 41 5.98 5.64 10.14
CA LEU A 41 5.23 5.08 9.02
C LEU A 41 5.50 5.84 7.71
N ILE A 42 6.07 7.04 7.82
CA ILE A 42 6.68 7.81 6.74
C ILE A 42 8.01 8.36 7.25
N GLU A 43 8.95 8.60 6.35
CA GLU A 43 10.30 9.06 6.69
C GLU A 43 10.57 10.46 6.15
N ALA A 44 11.17 11.33 6.97
CA ALA A 44 11.64 12.64 6.51
C ALA A 44 12.91 12.47 5.67
N THR A 45 12.86 12.88 4.41
CA THR A 45 14.03 12.91 3.52
C THR A 45 15.09 13.88 4.02
N THR A 46 14.67 15.04 4.55
CA THR A 46 15.58 15.97 5.21
C THR A 46 14.86 16.82 6.25
N THR A 47 15.61 17.54 7.08
CA THR A 47 15.06 18.52 8.02
C THR A 47 15.71 19.88 7.77
N LYS A 48 14.92 20.95 7.67
CA LYS A 48 15.42 22.30 7.36
C LYS A 48 15.04 23.29 8.47
N GLY A 49 16.00 24.15 8.83
CA GLY A 49 15.80 25.32 9.69
C GLY A 49 15.73 25.03 11.21
N GLY A 50 15.79 26.10 12.00
CA GLY A 50 15.83 26.05 13.48
C GLY A 50 14.56 25.53 14.16
N ARG A 51 13.45 25.40 13.42
CA ARG A 51 12.20 24.75 13.87
C ARG A 51 12.06 23.28 13.44
N ARG A 52 13.04 22.72 12.71
CA ARG A 52 13.06 21.34 12.19
C ARG A 52 11.80 20.97 11.39
N ASP A 53 11.51 21.75 10.36
CA ASP A 53 10.46 21.35 9.42
C ASP A 53 10.93 20.11 8.66
N SER A 54 10.12 19.05 8.74
CA SER A 54 10.38 17.77 8.08
C SER A 54 9.96 17.90 6.63
N LEU A 55 10.90 17.63 5.74
CA LEU A 55 10.71 17.68 4.29
C LEU A 55 10.68 16.25 3.75
N LEU A 56 9.68 15.98 2.93
CA LEU A 56 9.40 14.69 2.33
C LEU A 56 9.66 14.79 0.83
N ASP A 57 10.37 13.83 0.26
CA ASP A 57 10.41 13.68 -1.18
C ASP A 57 9.05 13.22 -1.73
N LEU A 58 8.93 13.18 -3.06
CA LEU A 58 7.72 12.77 -3.74
C LEU A 58 7.22 11.38 -3.33
N ARG A 59 8.13 10.44 -3.04
CA ARG A 59 7.77 9.07 -2.69
C ARG A 59 7.19 9.00 -1.28
N GLU A 60 7.83 9.64 -0.31
CA GLU A 60 7.33 9.72 1.06
C GLU A 60 6.05 10.56 1.17
N ALA A 61 5.94 11.63 0.37
CA ALA A 61 4.72 12.40 0.21
C ALA A 61 3.56 11.55 -0.34
N ALA A 62 3.83 10.69 -1.32
CA ALA A 62 2.84 9.77 -1.88
C ALA A 62 2.38 8.71 -0.88
N LYS A 63 3.30 8.10 -0.13
CA LYS A 63 2.96 7.20 0.99
C LYS A 63 2.07 7.90 2.00
N ALA A 64 2.44 9.11 2.43
CA ALA A 64 1.67 9.89 3.39
C ALA A 64 0.23 10.10 2.91
N ARG A 65 0.02 10.47 1.64
CA ARG A 65 -1.32 10.66 1.08
C ARG A 65 -2.16 9.38 1.05
N ILE A 66 -1.56 8.24 0.67
CA ILE A 66 -2.27 6.96 0.68
C ILE A 66 -2.60 6.55 2.12
N GLN A 67 -1.67 6.70 3.07
CA GLN A 67 -1.93 6.41 4.49
C GLN A 67 -2.98 7.32 5.12
N LEU A 68 -3.04 8.60 4.73
CA LEU A 68 -4.13 9.49 5.16
C LEU A 68 -5.49 9.00 4.64
N ALA A 69 -5.55 8.50 3.40
CA ALA A 69 -6.77 7.88 2.86
C ALA A 69 -7.14 6.57 3.59
N VAL A 70 -6.14 5.78 4.03
CA VAL A 70 -6.35 4.60 4.88
C VAL A 70 -6.96 5.00 6.24
N ILE A 71 -6.45 6.05 6.87
CA ILE A 71 -7.01 6.58 8.12
C ILE A 71 -8.44 7.09 7.92
N ASP A 72 -8.69 7.81 6.83
CA ASP A 72 -10.01 8.35 6.50
C ASP A 72 -11.03 7.24 6.20
N ALA A 73 -10.60 6.12 5.62
CA ALA A 73 -11.39 4.91 5.45
C ALA A 73 -11.71 4.18 6.78
N GLY A 74 -11.26 4.70 7.93
CA GLY A 74 -11.56 4.17 9.26
C GLY A 74 -10.70 2.96 9.67
N LEU A 75 -9.59 2.72 8.97
CA LEU A 75 -8.69 1.62 9.29
C LEU A 75 -7.82 1.92 10.51
N ASP A 76 -7.58 0.88 11.30
CA ASP A 76 -6.90 0.98 12.59
C ASP A 76 -5.37 1.07 12.46
N ALA A 77 -4.71 1.39 13.57
CA ALA A 77 -3.25 1.48 13.63
C ALA A 77 -2.54 0.15 13.32
N THR A 78 -3.20 -0.98 13.52
CA THR A 78 -2.69 -2.31 13.17
C THR A 78 -2.59 -2.44 11.65
N THR A 79 -3.64 -2.04 10.94
CA THR A 79 -3.67 -2.01 9.48
C THR A 79 -2.60 -1.09 8.92
N LEU A 80 -2.47 0.13 9.46
CA LEU A 80 -1.44 1.09 9.04
C LEU A 80 -0.02 0.55 9.17
N ARG A 81 0.28 -0.14 10.28
CA ARG A 81 1.59 -0.77 10.48
C ARG A 81 1.82 -1.95 9.55
N ALA A 82 0.80 -2.76 9.31
CA ALA A 82 0.94 -3.94 8.46
C ALA A 82 1.24 -3.56 7.00
N ILE A 83 0.52 -2.56 6.46
CA ILE A 83 0.67 -2.13 5.06
C ILE A 83 2.05 -1.50 4.77
N ASP A 84 2.82 -1.11 5.80
CA ASP A 84 4.12 -0.49 5.62
C ASP A 84 5.13 -1.39 4.89
N SER A 85 4.99 -2.71 5.06
CA SER A 85 5.82 -3.71 4.36
C SER A 85 5.40 -3.98 2.91
N PHE A 86 4.38 -3.28 2.40
CA PHE A 86 3.75 -3.54 1.10
C PHE A 86 3.91 -2.38 0.08
N TRP A 87 4.58 -1.28 0.42
CA TRP A 87 4.77 -0.14 -0.49
C TRP A 87 5.49 -0.48 -1.80
N ASP A 88 6.41 -1.44 -1.72
CA ASP A 88 7.17 -1.93 -2.87
C ASP A 88 6.55 -3.18 -3.50
N ARG A 89 5.58 -3.79 -2.82
CA ARG A 89 4.90 -4.97 -3.34
C ARG A 89 3.92 -4.56 -4.42
N ALA A 90 4.37 -4.70 -5.64
CA ALA A 90 3.47 -5.04 -6.72
C ALA A 90 3.13 -6.51 -6.52
N ALA A 91 1.88 -6.86 -6.75
CA ALA A 91 1.60 -8.18 -7.26
C ALA A 91 2.29 -8.30 -8.63
N GLU A 92 3.26 -9.16 -8.92
CA GLU A 92 3.67 -10.44 -8.36
C GLU A 92 5.13 -10.75 -8.76
N ALA A 93 5.83 -11.56 -7.95
CA ALA A 93 6.54 -12.78 -8.35
C ALA A 93 7.49 -13.29 -7.24
N SER A 94 7.33 -14.50 -6.71
CA SER A 94 8.37 -15.48 -7.05
C SER A 94 8.20 -16.01 -8.49
N LEU A 95 7.16 -15.61 -9.22
CA LEU A 95 5.94 -16.37 -9.56
C LEU A 95 5.89 -16.72 -11.06
N GLY A 96 7.02 -16.70 -11.79
CA GLY A 96 7.07 -17.25 -13.15
C GLY A 96 6.06 -16.70 -14.17
N LEU A 97 5.75 -15.39 -14.13
CA LEU A 97 4.86 -14.75 -15.11
C LEU A 97 5.65 -14.01 -16.21
N PRO A 98 5.17 -14.00 -17.47
CA PRO A 98 5.83 -13.29 -18.57
C PRO A 98 5.65 -11.77 -18.43
N ILE A 99 6.75 -11.07 -18.71
CA ILE A 99 6.87 -9.61 -18.63
C ILE A 99 5.86 -8.95 -19.57
N ILE A 100 4.97 -8.12 -19.04
CA ILE A 100 4.15 -7.23 -19.88
C ILE A 100 5.07 -6.07 -20.32
N ASN A 101 5.55 -6.13 -21.57
CA ASN A 101 6.38 -5.09 -22.21
C ASN A 101 7.61 -4.63 -21.42
N GLY A 102 8.41 -5.56 -20.89
CA GLY A 102 9.78 -5.28 -20.44
C GLY A 102 10.00 -4.50 -19.14
N CYS A 103 9.05 -3.71 -18.61
CA CYS A 103 9.46 -2.53 -17.82
C CYS A 103 8.51 -2.04 -16.71
N TYR A 104 8.12 -2.88 -15.75
CA TYR A 104 7.63 -2.34 -14.47
C TYR A 104 8.37 -2.92 -13.25
N PRO A 105 8.90 -2.08 -12.35
CA PRO A 105 9.95 -2.45 -11.41
C PRO A 105 9.39 -3.02 -10.10
N PRO A 106 10.25 -3.65 -9.27
CA PRO A 106 9.94 -4.15 -7.92
C PRO A 106 9.56 -3.04 -6.89
N ARG A 107 9.22 -1.85 -7.36
CA ARG A 107 8.83 -0.68 -6.56
C ARG A 107 7.51 -0.15 -7.09
N ALA A 108 6.42 -0.79 -6.68
CA ALA A 108 5.09 -0.51 -7.21
C ALA A 108 4.65 0.94 -7.04
N LEU A 109 4.99 1.56 -5.91
CA LEU A 109 4.73 2.98 -5.70
C LEU A 109 5.46 3.86 -6.73
N ASP A 110 6.69 3.53 -7.11
CA ASP A 110 7.44 4.30 -8.12
C ASP A 110 6.82 4.13 -9.52
N ALA A 111 6.32 2.93 -9.84
CA ALA A 111 5.57 2.68 -11.06
C ALA A 111 4.27 3.49 -11.11
N CYS A 112 3.52 3.47 -10.01
CA CYS A 112 2.31 4.28 -9.84
C CYS A 112 2.61 5.77 -10.03
N LEU A 113 3.69 6.30 -9.43
CA LEU A 113 4.12 7.69 -9.60
C LEU A 113 4.52 8.01 -11.03
N ARG A 114 5.23 7.11 -11.71
CA ARG A 114 5.60 7.28 -13.12
C ARG A 114 4.36 7.32 -14.02
N ASP A 115 3.46 6.35 -13.88
CA ASP A 115 2.25 6.26 -14.69
C ASP A 115 1.28 7.41 -14.34
N ALA A 116 1.22 7.87 -13.07
CA ALA A 116 0.38 9.00 -12.68
C ALA A 116 0.74 10.31 -13.36
N ALA A 117 2.01 10.47 -13.79
CA ALA A 117 2.51 11.60 -14.56
C ALA A 117 2.01 11.59 -16.02
N ASP A 118 1.66 10.42 -16.57
CA ASP A 118 1.07 10.29 -17.90
C ASP A 118 -0.45 10.12 -17.81
N ARG A 119 -1.19 11.10 -18.34
CA ARG A 119 -2.66 11.07 -18.34
C ARG A 119 -3.25 9.91 -19.16
N LYS A 120 -2.48 9.29 -20.04
CA LYS A 120 -2.90 8.15 -20.87
C LYS A 120 -2.54 6.81 -20.26
N ALA A 121 -1.74 6.77 -19.20
CA ALA A 121 -1.39 5.52 -18.54
C ALA A 121 -2.59 4.96 -17.75
N PRO A 122 -2.68 3.64 -17.60
CA PRO A 122 -3.71 3.00 -16.78
C PRO A 122 -3.65 3.46 -15.32
N ALA A 123 -4.80 3.53 -14.68
CA ALA A 123 -4.90 3.87 -13.27
C ALA A 123 -4.41 2.72 -12.38
N TRP A 124 -3.94 3.06 -11.19
CA TRP A 124 -3.52 2.15 -10.14
C TRP A 124 -4.42 2.32 -8.92
N ASP A 125 -4.78 1.19 -8.32
CA ASP A 125 -5.40 1.08 -7.01
C ASP A 125 -4.39 0.52 -6.00
N PHE A 126 -4.49 0.96 -4.74
CA PHE A 126 -3.87 0.29 -3.61
C PHE A 126 -4.95 -0.51 -2.90
N VAL A 127 -4.84 -1.84 -3.00
CA VAL A 127 -5.81 -2.80 -2.50
C VAL A 127 -5.34 -3.31 -1.15
N ILE A 128 -6.19 -3.25 -0.14
CA ILE A 128 -5.97 -3.78 1.20
C ILE A 128 -6.99 -4.89 1.43
N ILE A 129 -6.51 -6.09 1.75
CA ILE A 129 -7.32 -7.26 2.08
C ILE A 129 -7.09 -7.55 3.56
N ILE A 130 -8.18 -7.60 4.32
CA ILE A 130 -8.18 -7.98 5.72
C ILE A 130 -8.74 -9.38 5.82
N LEU A 131 -7.91 -10.30 6.28
CA LEU A 131 -8.19 -11.70 6.48
C LEU A 131 -8.35 -11.97 7.98
N ARG A 132 -9.15 -12.96 8.33
CA ARG A 132 -9.31 -13.48 9.69
C ARG A 132 -9.03 -14.98 9.72
N GLY A 133 -8.18 -15.41 10.62
CA GLY A 133 -8.00 -16.83 10.94
C GLY A 133 -9.29 -17.41 11.50
N LEU A 134 -9.77 -18.51 10.92
CA LEU A 134 -11.02 -19.15 11.36
C LEU A 134 -10.87 -19.86 12.72
N GLU A 135 -9.66 -20.31 13.06
CA GLU A 135 -9.38 -21.02 14.31
C GLU A 135 -8.93 -20.08 15.42
N THR A 136 -8.01 -19.17 15.11
CA THR A 136 -7.38 -18.24 16.05
C THR A 136 -8.17 -16.95 16.21
N GLY A 137 -8.97 -16.60 15.21
CA GLY A 137 -9.65 -15.30 15.13
C GLY A 137 -8.70 -14.12 14.86
N GLU A 138 -7.40 -14.38 14.68
CA GLU A 138 -6.37 -13.37 14.45
C GLU A 138 -6.56 -12.68 13.10
N ARG A 139 -6.21 -11.39 13.03
CA ARG A 139 -6.30 -10.63 11.77
C ARG A 139 -4.97 -10.66 11.04
N THR A 140 -5.02 -11.04 9.77
CA THR A 140 -3.91 -10.92 8.83
C THR A 140 -4.26 -9.81 7.83
N ILE A 141 -3.33 -8.88 7.61
CA ILE A 141 -3.50 -7.79 6.64
C ILE A 141 -2.55 -8.01 5.48
N MET A 142 -3.08 -7.95 4.27
CA MET A 142 -2.32 -8.00 3.03
C MET A 142 -2.64 -6.75 2.20
N ALA A 143 -1.67 -6.24 1.45
CA ALA A 143 -1.91 -5.13 0.54
C ALA A 143 -1.06 -5.25 -0.72
N ALA A 144 -1.50 -4.63 -1.81
CA ALA A 144 -0.72 -4.55 -3.04
C ALA A 144 -1.21 -3.39 -3.90
N PHE A 145 -0.35 -2.92 -4.79
CA PHE A 145 -0.78 -2.09 -5.91
C PHE A 145 -1.30 -2.99 -7.05
N GLU A 146 -2.45 -2.63 -7.60
CA GLU A 146 -3.10 -3.27 -8.75
C GLU A 146 -3.29 -2.23 -9.85
N ARG A 147 -2.87 -2.54 -11.07
CA ARG A 147 -3.08 -1.67 -12.23
C ARG A 147 -4.36 -2.08 -12.97
N ALA A 148 -5.08 -1.11 -13.54
CA ALA A 148 -6.39 -1.34 -14.16
C ALA A 148 -6.39 -2.29 -15.37
N ASP A 149 -5.25 -2.46 -16.05
CA ASP A 149 -5.05 -3.40 -17.17
C ASP A 149 -4.18 -4.61 -16.79
N GLN A 150 -3.93 -4.82 -15.49
CA GLN A 150 -3.23 -6.00 -15.00
C GLN A 150 -4.10 -7.24 -15.26
N PRO A 151 -3.55 -8.32 -15.83
CA PRO A 151 -4.30 -9.55 -16.02
C PRO A 151 -4.76 -10.14 -14.69
N GLU A 152 -5.78 -11.00 -14.72
CA GLU A 152 -6.18 -11.77 -13.54
C GLU A 152 -5.00 -12.55 -12.97
N ARG A 153 -4.93 -12.59 -11.64
CA ARG A 153 -3.89 -13.31 -10.91
C ARG A 153 -4.03 -14.82 -11.12
N PRO A 154 -2.92 -15.57 -11.18
CA PRO A 154 -2.96 -17.03 -11.16
C PRO A 154 -3.55 -17.53 -9.83
N GLU A 155 -4.18 -18.70 -9.81
CA GLU A 155 -4.77 -19.28 -8.59
C GLU A 155 -3.72 -19.53 -7.48
N GLU A 156 -2.46 -19.67 -7.87
CA GLU A 156 -1.32 -19.87 -6.98
C GLU A 156 -0.86 -18.58 -6.28
N ASP A 157 -1.32 -17.40 -6.74
CA ASP A 157 -1.03 -16.13 -6.07
C ASP A 157 -1.81 -16.08 -4.74
N PRO A 158 -1.13 -15.83 -3.60
CA PRO A 158 -1.77 -15.60 -2.30
C PRO A 158 -2.88 -14.54 -2.29
N MET A 159 -2.85 -13.62 -3.25
CA MET A 159 -3.81 -12.52 -3.40
C MET A 159 -4.90 -12.79 -4.44
N SER A 160 -4.89 -13.95 -5.11
CA SER A 160 -5.90 -14.31 -6.10
C SER A 160 -7.28 -14.53 -5.48
N GLY A 161 -7.34 -14.90 -4.20
CA GLY A 161 -8.58 -15.33 -3.54
C GLY A 161 -9.20 -16.58 -4.17
N ARG A 162 -8.42 -17.34 -4.95
CA ARG A 162 -8.84 -18.54 -5.68
C ARG A 162 -7.96 -19.72 -5.28
N GLY A 163 -8.43 -20.93 -5.61
CA GLY A 163 -7.68 -22.17 -5.33
C GLY A 163 -7.34 -22.33 -3.84
N PRO A 164 -6.08 -22.65 -3.49
CA PRO A 164 -5.62 -22.76 -2.10
C PRO A 164 -5.77 -21.45 -1.29
N HIS A 165 -5.90 -20.31 -1.97
CA HIS A 165 -6.03 -19.00 -1.35
C HIS A 165 -7.48 -18.49 -1.29
N ALA A 166 -8.44 -19.34 -1.66
CA ALA A 166 -9.86 -19.02 -1.52
C ALA A 166 -10.28 -19.00 -0.05
N ASP A 167 -11.28 -18.17 0.24
CA ASP A 167 -11.81 -18.00 1.60
C ASP A 167 -12.28 -19.33 2.20
N GLY A 168 -11.83 -19.62 3.41
CA GLY A 168 -12.20 -20.81 4.18
C GLY A 168 -11.53 -22.10 3.71
N VAL A 169 -10.54 -22.03 2.82
CA VAL A 169 -9.75 -23.19 2.41
C VAL A 169 -8.55 -23.36 3.35
N GLU A 170 -8.45 -24.55 3.94
CA GLU A 170 -7.28 -24.98 4.72
C GLU A 170 -6.23 -25.58 3.77
N VAL A 171 -4.98 -25.16 3.89
CA VAL A 171 -3.90 -25.60 2.98
C VAL A 171 -2.82 -26.32 3.76
N ALA A 172 -2.41 -27.51 3.32
CA ALA A 172 -1.24 -28.18 3.86
C ALA A 172 0.01 -27.80 3.06
N GLU A 173 0.94 -27.07 3.67
CA GLU A 173 2.24 -26.74 3.07
C GLU A 173 3.31 -27.70 3.60
N GLY A 174 4.04 -28.35 2.70
CA GLY A 174 5.18 -29.20 3.04
C GLY A 174 6.45 -28.36 3.19
N ASN A 175 7.08 -28.41 4.36
CA ASN A 175 8.42 -27.87 4.59
C ASN A 175 9.43 -29.01 4.69
N ILE A 176 10.57 -28.90 4.01
CA ILE A 176 11.66 -29.85 4.17
C ILE A 176 12.40 -29.48 5.47
N GLY A 177 12.41 -30.38 6.45
CA GLY A 177 13.18 -30.22 7.68
C GLY A 177 14.68 -30.35 7.43
N ASP A 178 15.49 -29.92 8.41
CA ASP A 178 16.96 -30.03 8.35
C ASP A 178 17.45 -31.49 8.25
N ASP A 179 16.57 -32.45 8.55
CA ASP A 179 16.76 -33.90 8.39
C ASP A 179 16.41 -34.43 6.99
N GLY A 180 16.01 -33.55 6.06
CA GLY A 180 15.56 -33.89 4.72
C GLY A 180 14.13 -34.44 4.65
N ASN A 181 13.41 -34.53 5.78
CA ASN A 181 12.05 -35.07 5.81
C ASN A 181 11.02 -33.98 5.49
N LEU A 182 10.04 -34.30 4.66
CA LEU A 182 8.91 -33.43 4.37
C LEU A 182 7.95 -33.39 5.58
N ARG A 183 7.83 -32.23 6.21
CA ARG A 183 6.91 -31.96 7.30
C ARG A 183 5.74 -31.15 6.76
N TRP A 184 4.57 -31.76 6.74
CA TRP A 184 3.33 -31.08 6.41
C TRP A 184 2.92 -30.20 7.59
N ARG A 185 2.86 -28.87 7.38
CA ARG A 185 2.19 -27.94 8.28
C ARG A 185 0.89 -27.52 7.64
N THR A 186 -0.20 -27.68 8.37
CA THR A 186 -1.48 -27.09 7.98
C THR A 186 -1.43 -25.60 8.26
N ARG A 187 -1.69 -24.82 7.22
CA ARG A 187 -1.85 -23.37 7.26
C ARG A 187 -3.32 -23.11 7.57
N GLU A 188 -3.55 -22.35 8.63
CA GLU A 188 -4.88 -22.02 9.11
C GLU A 188 -5.76 -21.47 7.97
N ALA A 189 -7.02 -21.92 7.91
CA ALA A 189 -7.99 -21.37 6.97
C ALA A 189 -8.27 -19.89 7.26
N LEU A 190 -8.15 -19.06 6.24
CA LEU A 190 -8.34 -17.61 6.32
C LEU A 190 -9.66 -17.22 5.66
N GLN A 191 -10.36 -16.23 6.25
CA GLN A 191 -11.56 -15.64 5.68
C GLN A 191 -11.36 -14.15 5.42
N THR A 192 -11.63 -13.71 4.19
CA THR A 192 -11.69 -12.29 3.86
C THR A 192 -12.87 -11.62 4.55
N ILE A 193 -12.56 -10.66 5.42
CA ILE A 193 -13.57 -9.87 6.14
C ILE A 193 -13.76 -8.48 5.54
N ALA A 194 -12.77 -7.95 4.82
CA ALA A 194 -12.87 -6.70 4.11
C ALA A 194 -11.88 -6.62 2.95
N THR A 195 -12.31 -6.03 1.84
CA THR A 195 -11.43 -5.59 0.74
C THR A 195 -11.67 -4.10 0.52
N ILE A 196 -10.60 -3.32 0.57
CA ILE A 196 -10.64 -1.87 0.46
C ILE A 196 -9.75 -1.47 -0.71
N ARG A 197 -10.30 -0.69 -1.64
CA ARG A 197 -9.59 -0.21 -2.83
C ARG A 197 -9.44 1.31 -2.73
N LEU A 198 -8.21 1.78 -2.67
CA LEU A 198 -7.89 3.20 -2.66
C LEU A 198 -7.34 3.60 -4.03
N PRO A 199 -7.88 4.65 -4.69
CA PRO A 199 -7.46 5.04 -6.04
C PRO A 199 -6.10 5.72 -6.02
N ALA A 200 -5.02 4.93 -5.97
CA ALA A 200 -3.65 5.39 -5.75
C ALA A 200 -3.22 6.45 -6.77
N THR A 201 -3.50 6.25 -8.06
CA THR A 201 -3.18 7.26 -9.10
C THR A 201 -3.85 8.60 -8.84
N ALA A 202 -5.14 8.59 -8.46
CA ALA A 202 -5.88 9.82 -8.16
C ALA A 202 -5.36 10.50 -6.88
N LEU A 203 -4.92 9.70 -5.90
CA LEU A 203 -4.34 10.20 -4.66
C LEU A 203 -2.99 10.86 -4.88
N VAL A 204 -2.11 10.31 -5.73
CA VAL A 204 -0.74 10.84 -5.90
C VAL A 204 -0.60 11.90 -6.98
N ARG A 205 -1.46 11.91 -8.00
CA ARG A 205 -1.39 12.86 -9.13
C ARG A 205 -1.32 14.34 -8.71
N PRO A 206 -2.06 14.83 -7.69
CA PRO A 206 -1.95 16.21 -7.23
C PRO A 206 -0.54 16.62 -6.76
N LEU A 207 0.31 15.68 -6.34
CA LEU A 207 1.70 15.97 -5.97
C LEU A 207 2.59 16.26 -7.19
N LEU A 208 2.20 15.77 -8.36
CA LEU A 208 2.94 15.94 -9.61
C LEU A 208 2.56 17.24 -10.34
N GLU A 209 1.41 17.81 -9.99
CA GLU A 209 0.87 19.05 -10.56
C GLU A 209 1.14 20.29 -9.67
N ALA A 210 1.79 20.08 -8.51
CA ALA A 210 2.09 21.10 -7.50
C ALA A 210 3.50 21.71 -7.65
#